data_AF-A0A965IDM8-F1
#
_entry.id   AF-A0A965IDM8-F1
#
_cell.length_a   1.000
_cell.length_b   1.000
_cell.length_c   1.000
_cell.angle_alpha   90.00
_cell.angle_beta   90.00
_cell.angle_gamma   90.00
#
_symmetry.space_group_name_H-M   'P 1'
#
loop_
_entity.id
_entity.type
_entity.pdbx_description
1 polymer ?
#
loop_
_entity_poly.entity_id
_entity_poly.type
_entity_poly.pdbx_seq_one_letter_code
_entity_poly.pdbx_strand_id
1 'polypeptide(L)'
;MAVINTNTKALFSQQALKASGLEQTKAMEQLSTGKRINHAGDDAAGLAIATRMTQQIRALNQAVRNAGDAISLIQTAEGATTQITDMLQR
;
A
#
# COMPACT_ATOMS: atom_id res chain seq x y z
N MET A 1 -35.41 41.94 -16.77
CA MET A 1 -34.29 42.87 -16.51
C MET A 1 -32.99 42.08 -16.61
N ALA A 2 -32.14 42.37 -17.59
CA ALA A 2 -30.81 41.76 -17.69
C ALA A 2 -29.88 42.48 -16.71
N VAL A 3 -29.33 41.74 -15.75
CA VAL A 3 -28.37 42.27 -14.78
C VAL A 3 -27.02 42.35 -15.51
N ILE A 4 -26.61 43.55 -15.93
CA ILE A 4 -25.38 43.77 -16.73
C ILE A 4 -24.11 43.69 -15.85
N ASN A 5 -24.24 43.96 -14.54
CA ASN A 5 -23.11 44.09 -13.62
C ASN A 5 -22.65 42.76 -12.98
N THR A 6 -23.48 41.71 -12.96
CA THR A 6 -23.10 40.39 -12.45
C THR A 6 -23.83 39.32 -13.23
N ASN A 7 -23.10 38.61 -14.08
CA ASN A 7 -23.63 37.51 -14.89
C ASN A 7 -23.67 36.22 -14.06
N THR A 8 -24.78 36.01 -13.35
CA THR A 8 -24.98 34.83 -12.50
C THR A 8 -24.96 33.51 -13.28
N LYS A 9 -25.37 33.50 -14.56
CA LYS A 9 -25.29 32.32 -15.42
C LYS A 9 -23.83 31.97 -15.74
N ALA A 10 -23.01 32.96 -16.08
CA ALA A 10 -21.57 32.75 -16.29
C ALA A 10 -20.86 32.30 -15.02
N LEU A 11 -21.24 32.85 -13.86
CA LEU A 11 -20.69 32.44 -12.56
C LEU A 11 -21.03 30.97 -12.24
N PHE A 12 -22.27 30.56 -12.50
CA PHE A 12 -22.70 29.17 -12.33
C PHE A 12 -21.94 28.22 -13.27
N SER A 13 -21.80 28.58 -14.55
CA SER A 13 -20.99 27.81 -15.51
C SER A 13 -19.52 27.73 -15.09
N GLN A 14 -18.93 28.81 -14.59
CA GLN A 14 -17.56 28.82 -14.08
C GLN A 14 -17.40 27.89 -12.86
N GLN A 15 -18.37 27.89 -11.94
CA GLN A 15 -18.35 27.02 -10.77
C GLN A 15 -18.50 25.54 -11.15
N ALA A 16 -19.37 25.22 -12.13
CA ALA A 16 -19.50 23.87 -12.67
C ALA A 16 -18.22 23.40 -13.39
N LEU A 17 -17.58 24.28 -14.19
CA LEU A 17 -16.29 24.00 -14.83
C LEU A 17 -15.19 23.75 -13.79
N LYS A 18 -15.17 24.53 -12.71
CA LYS A 18 -14.20 24.33 -11.61
C LYS A 18 -14.41 22.99 -10.92
N ALA A 19 -15.66 22.59 -10.67
CA ALA A 19 -15.97 21.28 -10.09
C ALA A 19 -15.51 20.13 -11.01
N SER A 20 -15.83 20.22 -12.31
CA SER A 20 -15.39 19.23 -13.30
C SER A 20 -13.87 19.14 -13.44
N GLY A 21 -13.16 20.28 -13.38
CA GLY A 21 -11.69 20.28 -13.39
C GLY A 21 -11.06 19.60 -12.17
N LEU A 22 -11.69 19.73 -10.99
CA LEU A 22 -11.24 19.04 -9.78
C LEU A 22 -11.44 17.52 -9.88
N GLU A 23 -12.60 17.08 -10.40
CA GLU A 23 -12.86 15.66 -10.64
C GLU A 23 -11.87 15.06 -11.65
N GLN A 24 -11.59 15.78 -12.75
CA GLN A 24 -10.61 15.34 -13.74
C GLN A 24 -9.22 15.21 -13.14
N THR A 25 -8.80 16.17 -12.29
CA THR A 25 -7.51 16.11 -11.60
C THR A 25 -7.42 14.88 -10.69
N LYS A 26 -8.49 14.59 -9.93
CA LYS A 26 -8.57 13.41 -9.07
C LYS A 26 -8.52 12.11 -9.87
N ALA A 27 -9.24 12.03 -10.99
CA ALA A 27 -9.21 10.87 -11.88
C ALA A 27 -7.82 10.65 -12.49
N MET A 28 -7.15 11.72 -12.90
CA MET A 28 -5.76 11.67 -13.39
C MET A 28 -4.78 11.22 -12.31
N GLU A 29 -4.98 11.64 -11.06
CA GLU A 29 -4.17 11.19 -9.93
C GLU A 29 -4.35 9.69 -9.66
N GLN A 30 -5.59 9.20 -9.64
CA GLN A 30 -5.90 7.76 -9.49
C GLN A 30 -5.33 6.93 -10.64
N LEU A 31 -5.41 7.43 -11.87
CA LEU A 31 -4.82 6.78 -13.04
C LEU A 31 -3.29 6.73 -12.94
N SER A 32 -2.65 7.83 -12.55
CA SER A 32 -1.18 7.93 -12.48
C SER A 32 -0.57 7.07 -11.37
N THR A 33 -1.27 6.96 -10.25
CA THR A 33 -0.85 6.16 -9.09
C THR A 33 -1.28 4.70 -9.19
N GLY A 34 -2.27 4.40 -10.04
CA GLY A 34 -2.94 3.10 -10.11
C GLY A 34 -3.70 2.74 -8.82
N LYS A 35 -3.86 3.67 -7.88
CA LYS A 35 -4.49 3.45 -6.59
C LYS A 35 -5.81 4.20 -6.53
N ARG A 36 -6.85 3.50 -6.07
CA ARG A 36 -8.17 4.09 -5.84
C ARG A 36 -8.17 5.11 -4.70
N ILE A 37 -7.35 4.87 -3.67
CA ILE A 37 -7.24 5.73 -2.48
C ILE A 37 -5.83 6.31 -2.46
N ASN A 38 -5.70 7.60 -2.75
CA ASN A 38 -4.42 8.31 -2.78
C ASN A 38 -4.21 9.17 -1.54
N HIS A 39 -5.28 9.78 -1.02
CA HIS A 39 -5.23 10.61 0.17
C HIS A 39 -6.02 10.00 1.33
N ALA A 40 -5.54 10.22 2.56
CA ALA A 40 -6.27 9.84 3.78
C ALA A 40 -7.64 10.56 3.90
N GLY A 41 -7.79 11.71 3.22
CA GLY A 41 -9.07 12.42 3.13
C GLY A 41 -10.09 11.79 2.18
N ASP A 42 -9.67 10.90 1.27
CA ASP A 42 -10.58 10.22 0.34
C ASP A 42 -11.29 9.03 1.02
N ASP A 43 -10.55 8.25 1.79
CA ASP A 43 -11.06 7.11 2.57
C ASP A 43 -10.05 6.71 3.67
N ALA A 44 -10.17 7.32 4.84
CA ALA A 44 -9.27 7.08 5.96
C ALA A 44 -9.31 5.62 6.45
N ALA A 45 -10.49 5.00 6.46
CA ALA A 45 -10.67 3.63 6.91
C ALA A 45 -10.08 2.63 5.91
N GLY A 46 -10.35 2.82 4.61
CA GLY A 46 -9.79 2.01 3.53
C GLY A 46 -8.27 2.12 3.47
N LEU A 47 -7.71 3.32 3.62
CA LEU A 47 -6.26 3.51 3.68
C LEU A 47 -5.63 2.87 4.91
N ALA A 48 -6.27 2.97 6.09
CA ALA A 48 -5.77 2.35 7.32
C ALA A 48 -5.75 0.82 7.21
N ILE A 49 -6.80 0.20 6.65
CA ILE A 49 -6.86 -1.25 6.41
C ILE A 49 -5.79 -1.67 5.41
N ALA A 50 -5.69 -0.99 4.26
CA ALA A 50 -4.69 -1.29 3.24
C ALA A 50 -3.26 -1.18 3.79
N THR A 51 -2.99 -0.17 4.62
CA THR A 51 -1.71 0.00 5.30
C THR A 51 -1.45 -1.14 6.27
N ARG A 52 -2.43 -1.51 7.11
CA ARG A 52 -2.33 -2.64 8.04
C ARG A 52 -2.02 -3.95 7.32
N MET A 53 -2.72 -4.23 6.22
CA MET A 53 -2.49 -5.43 5.41
C MET A 53 -1.08 -5.41 4.78
N THR A 54 -0.63 -4.26 4.28
CA THR A 54 0.73 -4.09 3.75
C THR A 54 1.78 -4.37 4.82
N GLN A 55 1.57 -3.91 6.05
CA GLN A 55 2.47 -4.20 7.17
C GLN A 55 2.48 -5.69 7.52
N GLN A 56 1.31 -6.34 7.55
CA GLN A 56 1.22 -7.79 7.78
C GLN A 56 1.96 -8.59 6.70
N ILE A 57 1.82 -8.22 5.43
CA ILE A 57 2.55 -8.86 4.32
C ILE A 57 4.07 -8.72 4.52
N ARG A 58 4.55 -7.54 4.87
CA ARG A 58 5.98 -7.31 5.14
C ARG A 58 6.47 -8.13 6.33
N ALA A 59 5.69 -8.18 7.40
CA ALA A 59 6.00 -8.99 8.58
C ALA A 59 6.06 -10.48 8.25
N LEU A 60 5.09 -11.00 7.49
CA LEU A 60 5.07 -12.38 7.01
C LEU A 60 6.28 -12.69 6.13
N ASN A 61 6.65 -11.80 5.20
CA ASN A 61 7.85 -11.98 4.38
C ASN A 61 9.14 -12.04 5.22
N GLN A 62 9.22 -11.28 6.31
CA GLN A 62 10.34 -11.40 7.24
C GLN A 62 10.27 -12.71 8.03
N ALA A 63 9.10 -13.13 8.48
CA ALA A 63 8.92 -14.41 9.17
C ALA A 63 9.34 -15.61 8.30
N VAL A 64 9.03 -15.57 6.99
CA VAL A 64 9.48 -16.59 6.02
C VAL A 64 11.00 -16.62 5.91
N ARG A 65 11.66 -15.46 5.84
CA ARG A 65 13.13 -15.40 5.85
C ARG A 65 13.71 -15.98 7.14
N ASN A 66 13.19 -15.57 8.30
CA ASN A 66 13.63 -16.07 9.59
C ASN A 66 13.43 -17.60 9.71
N ALA A 67 12.36 -18.15 9.16
CA ALA A 67 12.13 -19.59 9.11
C ALA A 67 13.16 -20.31 8.23
N GLY A 68 13.52 -19.72 7.08
CA GLY A 68 14.61 -20.22 6.23
C GLY A 68 15.94 -20.26 6.97
N ASP A 69 16.30 -19.18 7.68
CA ASP A 69 17.52 -19.10 8.46
C ASP A 69 17.54 -20.14 9.61
N ALA A 70 16.40 -20.34 10.27
CA ALA A 70 16.26 -21.35 11.32
C ALA A 70 16.43 -22.77 10.76
N ILE A 71 15.89 -23.06 9.57
CA ILE A 71 16.10 -24.35 8.88
C ILE A 71 17.58 -24.55 8.58
N SER A 72 18.26 -23.56 8.03
CA SER A 72 19.70 -23.67 7.74
C SER A 72 20.54 -23.89 9.00
N LEU A 73 20.18 -23.24 10.10
CA LEU A 73 20.83 -23.46 11.40
C LEU A 73 20.62 -24.90 11.89
N ILE A 74 19.39 -25.40 11.84
CA ILE A 74 19.06 -26.78 12.26
C ILE A 74 19.80 -27.79 11.40
N GLN A 75 19.84 -27.62 10.08
CA GLN A 75 20.58 -28.51 9.18
C GLN A 75 22.09 -28.52 9.49
N THR A 76 22.66 -27.36 9.83
CA THR A 76 24.07 -27.26 10.24
C THR A 76 24.29 -28.01 11.56
N ALA A 77 23.38 -27.85 12.52
CA ALA A 77 23.45 -28.56 13.80
C ALA A 77 23.29 -30.08 13.60
N GLU A 78 22.35 -30.53 12.78
CA GLU A 78 22.16 -31.95 12.43
C GLU A 78 23.44 -32.54 11.83
N GLY A 79 24.04 -31.86 10.86
CA GLY A 79 25.32 -32.29 10.27
C GLY A 79 26.44 -32.42 11.30
N ALA A 80 26.54 -31.49 12.25
CA ALA A 80 27.50 -31.57 13.35
C ALA A 80 27.19 -32.74 14.31
N THR A 81 25.93 -32.99 14.64
CA THR A 81 25.54 -34.12 15.50
C THR A 81 25.81 -35.48 14.87
N THR A 82 25.63 -35.60 13.56
CA THR A 82 26.02 -36.81 12.81
C THR A 82 27.52 -37.07 12.93
N GLN A 83 28.35 -36.04 12.76
CA GLN A 83 29.82 -36.18 12.92
C GLN A 83 30.20 -36.61 14.35
N ILE A 84 29.55 -36.06 15.37
CA ILE A 84 29.77 -36.48 16.77
C ILE A 84 29.39 -37.95 16.95
N THR A 85 28.26 -38.38 16.38
CA THR A 85 27.80 -39.77 16.47
C THR A 85 28.79 -40.72 15.80
N ASP A 86 29.30 -40.36 14.61
CA ASP A 86 30.32 -41.14 13.90
C ASP A 86 31.63 -41.25 14.71
N MET A 87 32.00 -40.20 15.44
CA MET A 87 33.16 -40.24 16.33
C MET A 87 32.94 -41.14 17.56
N LEU A 88 31.72 -41.21 18.10
CA LEU A 88 31.40 -42.06 19.26
C LEU A 88 31.26 -43.55 18.90
N GLN A 89 30.93 -43.86 17.65
CA GLN A 89 30.82 -45.23 17.15
C GLN A 89 32.15 -45.83 16.70
N ARG A 90 33.21 -45.01 16.60
CA ARG A 90 34.59 -45.45 16.35
C ARG A 90 35.31 -45.83 17.62
#